data_AF-A0A821XLZ2-F1
#
_entry.id   AF-A0A821XLZ2-F1
#
_cell.length_a   1.000
_cell.length_b   1.000
_cell.length_c   1.000
_cell.angle_alpha   90.00
_cell.angle_beta   90.00
_cell.angle_gamma   90.00
#
_symmetry.space_group_name_H-M   'P 1'
#
loop_
_entity.id
_entity.type
_entity.pdbx_description
1 polymer ?
#
loop_
_entity_poly.entity_id
_entity_poly.type
_entity_poly.pdbx_seq_one_letter_code
_entity_poly.pdbx_strand_id
1 'polypeptide(L)'
;MAGAVLGIYRLIRTTAADYKASLVSRINAQLLSLCIRFALAWVFIEQVGTDIDRMMTSQDELLDDFSYFPYHVDLGLVMKSAYSASANPHFFEWVHLVGAMMRSKRSCNARHLTDARAGDIFANSACLAYVYANVVSFGKVYTAEGEPLEEDQDEEVNNQDELEDALRSKDPVDWIFMIKSSKGELPKKVKAFIAGVAKNIHDPREGTIDHYLKSPIYTSR
;
A
#
# COMPACT_ATOMS: atom_id res chain seq x y z
N MET A 1 9.24 40.27 -16.01
CA MET A 1 9.15 40.12 -14.54
C MET A 1 7.80 39.61 -14.01
N ALA A 2 6.67 39.76 -14.73
CA ALA A 2 5.35 39.30 -14.25
C ALA A 2 5.21 37.77 -14.10
N GLY A 3 5.88 36.96 -14.93
CA GLY A 3 5.79 35.49 -14.86
C GLY A 3 6.42 34.85 -13.62
N ALA A 4 7.49 35.46 -13.08
CA ALA A 4 8.16 34.97 -11.87
C ALA A 4 7.30 35.22 -10.60
N VAL A 5 6.61 36.37 -10.54
CA VAL A 5 5.70 36.71 -9.43
C VAL A 5 4.49 35.77 -9.41
N LEU A 6 3.89 35.47 -10.57
CA LEU A 6 2.77 34.52 -10.68
C LEU A 6 3.18 33.07 -10.34
N GLY A 7 4.43 32.68 -10.64
CA GLY A 7 5.00 31.40 -10.21
C GLY A 7 5.22 31.28 -8.70
N ILE A 8 5.62 32.38 -8.03
CA ILE A 8 5.74 32.44 -6.57
C ILE A 8 4.36 32.34 -5.90
N TYR A 9 3.32 32.95 -6.47
CA TYR A 9 1.95 32.76 -5.99
C TYR A 9 1.49 31.29 -6.11
N ARG A 10 1.91 30.58 -7.16
CA ARG A 10 1.69 29.13 -7.24
C ARG A 10 2.48 28.38 -6.17
N LEU A 11 3.74 28.72 -5.87
CA LEU A 11 4.50 28.07 -4.80
C LEU A 11 3.80 28.16 -3.43
N ILE A 12 3.30 29.35 -3.08
CA ILE A 12 2.56 29.59 -1.83
C ILE A 12 1.20 28.87 -1.85
N ARG A 13 0.49 28.86 -2.98
CA ARG A 13 -0.77 28.10 -3.12
C ARG A 13 -0.57 26.59 -3.20
N THR A 14 0.58 26.09 -3.67
CA THR A 14 0.86 24.65 -3.67
C THR A 14 1.19 24.11 -2.29
N THR A 15 1.65 24.97 -1.37
CA THR A 15 1.80 24.62 0.05
C THR A 15 0.49 24.82 0.83
N ALA A 16 -0.36 25.77 0.43
CA ALA A 16 -1.68 26.00 1.03
C ALA A 16 -2.77 25.07 0.48
N ALA A 17 -2.55 24.47 -0.69
CA ALA A 17 -3.33 23.36 -1.20
C ALA A 17 -2.96 22.10 -0.42
N ASP A 18 -3.48 22.00 0.80
CA ASP A 18 -3.55 20.76 1.56
C ASP A 18 -4.26 19.62 0.79
N TYR A 19 -4.78 19.91 -0.41
CA TYR A 19 -5.61 19.07 -1.25
C TYR A 19 -5.04 18.62 -2.60
N LYS A 20 -3.75 18.83 -2.93
CA LYS A 20 -3.05 18.11 -4.04
C LYS A 20 -2.89 16.60 -3.80
N ALA A 21 -3.76 16.05 -2.98
CA ALA A 21 -3.51 14.97 -2.08
C ALA A 21 -4.83 14.26 -1.78
N SER A 22 -5.62 13.92 -2.81
CA SER A 22 -6.53 12.80 -2.62
C SER A 22 -5.69 11.66 -2.05
N LEU A 23 -6.22 10.94 -1.06
CA LEU A 23 -5.55 9.77 -0.50
C LEU A 23 -4.94 8.93 -1.64
N VAL A 24 -5.72 8.75 -2.71
CA VAL A 24 -5.35 8.12 -3.98
C VAL A 24 -4.10 8.71 -4.60
N SER A 25 -3.96 10.03 -4.82
CA SER A 25 -2.74 10.65 -5.39
C SER A 25 -1.51 10.54 -4.48
N ARG A 26 -1.71 10.61 -3.16
CA ARG A 26 -0.64 10.44 -2.15
C ARG A 26 -0.16 9.00 -2.04
N ILE A 27 -1.11 8.09 -2.13
CA ILE A 27 -0.94 6.64 -2.19
C ILE A 27 -0.35 6.25 -3.53
N ASN A 28 -0.71 6.93 -4.63
CA ASN A 28 -0.19 6.66 -5.96
C ASN A 28 1.33 6.73 -5.96
N ALA A 29 1.96 7.71 -5.30
CA ALA A 29 3.42 7.77 -5.20
C ALA A 29 4.09 6.61 -4.43
N GLN A 30 3.35 5.88 -3.59
CA GLN A 30 3.87 4.77 -2.77
C GLN A 30 3.46 3.40 -3.30
N LEU A 31 2.26 3.30 -3.84
CA LEU A 31 1.81 2.20 -4.67
C LEU A 31 2.38 2.29 -6.07
N LEU A 32 3.01 3.36 -6.57
CA LEU A 32 3.49 3.41 -7.97
C LEU A 32 4.52 2.32 -8.30
N SER A 33 5.12 1.67 -7.28
CA SER A 33 5.91 0.45 -7.45
C SER A 33 5.06 -0.84 -7.53
N LEU A 34 3.83 -0.85 -7.02
CA LEU A 34 2.80 -1.90 -7.16
C LEU A 34 1.69 -1.47 -8.12
N CYS A 35 1.35 -2.29 -9.12
CA CYS A 35 0.11 -2.05 -9.87
C CYS A 35 -1.09 -1.91 -8.90
N ILE A 36 -1.85 -0.81 -8.97
CA ILE A 36 -2.96 -0.55 -8.02
C ILE A 36 -3.99 -1.69 -8.05
N ARG A 37 -4.21 -2.29 -9.22
CA ARG A 37 -5.09 -3.46 -9.39
C ARG A 37 -4.57 -4.66 -8.60
N PHE A 38 -3.26 -4.88 -8.64
CA PHE A 38 -2.62 -5.93 -7.85
C PHE A 38 -2.82 -5.64 -6.36
N ALA A 39 -2.50 -4.44 -5.88
CA ALA A 39 -2.67 -4.08 -4.47
C ALA A 39 -4.13 -4.25 -3.99
N LEU A 40 -5.13 -3.82 -4.77
CA LEU A 40 -6.54 -3.95 -4.41
C LEU A 40 -7.00 -5.41 -4.29
N ALA A 41 -6.43 -6.33 -5.06
CA ALA A 41 -6.74 -7.75 -4.96
C ALA A 41 -6.28 -8.37 -3.63
N TRP A 42 -5.37 -7.71 -2.91
CA TRP A 42 -4.89 -8.10 -1.58
C TRP A 42 -5.71 -7.50 -0.42
N VAL A 43 -6.83 -6.84 -0.71
CA VAL A 43 -7.71 -6.31 0.34
C VAL A 43 -8.62 -7.42 0.86
N PHE A 44 -8.19 -8.05 1.96
CA PHE A 44 -8.91 -9.15 2.62
C PHE A 44 -9.82 -8.70 3.77
N ILE A 45 -9.83 -7.40 4.08
CA ILE A 45 -10.50 -6.84 5.26
C ILE A 45 -11.64 -5.95 4.82
N GLU A 46 -12.83 -6.24 5.33
CA GLU A 46 -14.06 -5.54 4.99
C GLU A 46 -13.96 -4.04 5.26
N GLN A 47 -13.42 -3.60 6.40
CA GLN A 47 -13.27 -2.18 6.73
C GLN A 47 -12.41 -1.42 5.72
N VAL A 48 -11.35 -2.05 5.23
CA VAL A 48 -10.48 -1.48 4.20
C VAL A 48 -11.24 -1.40 2.88
N GLY A 49 -12.03 -2.43 2.54
CA GLY A 49 -12.93 -2.42 1.40
C GLY A 49 -13.96 -1.28 1.45
N THR A 50 -14.63 -1.09 2.58
CA THR A 50 -15.61 -0.01 2.77
C THR A 50 -14.98 1.38 2.58
N ASP A 51 -13.75 1.57 3.06
CA ASP A 51 -13.00 2.80 2.86
C ASP A 51 -12.63 3.02 1.38
N ILE A 52 -12.31 1.95 0.64
CA ILE A 52 -12.06 1.99 -0.80
C ILE A 52 -13.34 2.31 -1.57
N ASP A 53 -14.44 1.62 -1.28
CA ASP A 53 -15.73 1.82 -1.96
C ASP A 53 -16.22 3.27 -1.81
N ARG A 54 -16.00 3.87 -0.63
CA ARG A 54 -16.30 5.29 -0.39
C ARG A 54 -15.53 6.22 -1.33
N MET A 55 -14.28 5.91 -1.63
CA MET A 55 -13.45 6.72 -2.53
C MET A 55 -13.63 6.37 -4.01
N MET A 56 -14.02 5.14 -4.34
CA MET A 56 -14.12 4.67 -5.73
C MET A 56 -15.49 4.97 -6.36
N THR A 57 -16.08 6.11 -6.01
CA THR A 57 -17.40 6.51 -6.52
C THR A 57 -17.26 7.05 -7.95
N SER A 58 -18.04 6.50 -8.89
CA SER A 58 -17.96 6.83 -10.33
C SER A 58 -18.42 8.24 -10.71
N GLN A 59 -19.02 8.98 -9.77
CA GLN A 59 -19.56 10.33 -10.00
C GLN A 59 -18.53 11.44 -9.79
N ASP A 60 -17.37 11.12 -9.22
CA ASP A 60 -16.35 12.10 -8.93
C ASP A 60 -15.37 12.21 -10.10
N GLU A 61 -15.06 13.45 -10.51
CA GLU A 61 -14.16 13.81 -11.62
C GLU A 61 -12.68 13.55 -11.29
N LEU A 62 -12.37 12.43 -10.62
CA LEU A 62 -11.05 12.11 -10.08
C LEU A 62 -9.97 11.91 -11.15
N LEU A 63 -10.39 11.51 -12.36
CA LEU A 63 -9.51 11.26 -13.51
C LEU A 63 -9.52 12.41 -14.52
N ASP A 64 -10.26 13.49 -14.26
CA ASP A 64 -10.27 14.66 -15.13
C ASP A 64 -9.16 15.65 -14.72
N ASP A 65 -8.19 15.82 -15.61
CA ASP A 65 -6.99 16.63 -15.41
C ASP A 65 -7.28 18.10 -15.07
N PHE A 66 -8.42 18.63 -15.53
CA PHE A 66 -8.79 20.04 -15.36
C PHE A 66 -10.03 20.25 -14.49
N SER A 67 -10.41 19.24 -13.71
CA SER A 67 -11.55 19.31 -12.80
C SER A 67 -11.35 20.25 -11.61
N TYR A 68 -12.45 20.70 -11.02
CA TYR A 68 -12.50 21.35 -9.71
C TYR A 68 -12.28 20.38 -8.55
N PHE A 69 -12.30 19.06 -8.79
CA PHE A 69 -12.19 18.01 -7.80
C PHE A 69 -10.98 18.18 -6.86
N PRO A 70 -9.75 18.51 -7.30
CA PRO A 70 -8.64 18.74 -6.37
C PRO A 70 -8.84 19.90 -5.39
N TYR A 71 -9.80 20.79 -5.66
CA TYR A 71 -10.07 22.00 -4.88
C TYR A 71 -11.47 21.98 -4.23
N HIS A 72 -12.16 20.85 -4.25
CA HIS A 72 -13.56 20.73 -3.81
C HIS A 72 -13.83 21.22 -2.38
N VAL A 73 -12.88 21.07 -1.46
CA VAL A 73 -13.01 21.62 -0.09
C VAL A 73 -12.71 23.12 -0.06
N ASP A 74 -11.61 23.56 -0.69
CA ASP A 74 -11.18 24.96 -0.67
C ASP A 74 -12.18 25.90 -1.37
N LEU A 75 -12.88 25.38 -2.38
CA LEU A 75 -13.96 26.09 -3.09
C LEU A 75 -15.31 25.99 -2.35
N GLY A 76 -15.37 25.27 -1.23
CA GLY A 76 -16.60 25.08 -0.46
C GLY A 76 -17.65 24.20 -1.14
N LEU A 77 -17.27 23.40 -2.15
CA LEU A 77 -18.19 22.44 -2.78
C LEU A 77 -18.59 21.34 -1.80
N VAL A 78 -17.68 20.97 -0.89
CA VAL A 78 -17.97 20.10 0.25
C VAL A 78 -17.35 20.64 1.53
N MET A 79 -18.00 20.37 2.66
CA MET A 79 -17.49 20.78 3.99
C MET A 79 -16.41 19.84 4.53
N LYS A 80 -16.43 18.57 4.10
CA LYS A 80 -15.46 17.54 4.50
C LYS A 80 -15.15 16.65 3.32
N SER A 81 -13.87 16.39 3.07
CA SER A 81 -13.47 15.50 1.99
C SER A 81 -13.70 14.04 2.37
N ALA A 82 -14.46 13.34 1.53
CA ALA A 82 -14.60 11.89 1.56
C ALA A 82 -13.28 11.15 1.24
N TYR A 83 -12.25 11.85 0.76
CA TYR A 83 -10.94 11.32 0.35
C TYR A 83 -9.83 11.62 1.38
N SER A 84 -10.19 12.07 2.58
CA SER A 84 -9.22 12.37 3.64
C SER A 84 -8.77 11.11 4.38
N ALA A 85 -7.57 11.15 4.97
CA ALA A 85 -7.07 10.06 5.82
C ALA A 85 -7.94 9.83 7.07
N SER A 86 -8.55 10.90 7.58
CA SER A 86 -9.53 10.81 8.69
C SER A 86 -10.86 10.20 8.27
N ALA A 87 -11.27 10.35 7.02
CA ALA A 87 -12.48 9.73 6.50
C ALA A 87 -12.26 8.24 6.16
N ASN A 88 -11.03 7.86 5.77
CA ASN A 88 -10.67 6.50 5.36
C ASN A 88 -9.46 5.98 6.16
N PRO A 89 -9.61 5.83 7.49
CA PRO A 89 -8.48 5.50 8.38
C PRO A 89 -7.91 4.10 8.12
N HIS A 90 -8.75 3.11 7.80
CA HIS A 90 -8.32 1.72 7.66
C HIS A 90 -7.50 1.52 6.39
N PHE A 91 -7.98 2.08 5.26
CA PHE A 91 -7.22 2.00 4.01
C PHE A 91 -5.94 2.84 4.06
N PHE A 92 -5.97 4.02 4.68
CA PHE A 92 -4.77 4.82 4.91
C PHE A 92 -3.72 4.04 5.72
N GLU A 93 -4.14 3.40 6.81
CA GLU A 93 -3.26 2.61 7.66
C GLU A 93 -2.70 1.38 6.94
N TRP A 94 -3.54 0.64 6.22
CA TRP A 94 -3.13 -0.52 5.43
C TRP A 94 -2.04 -0.16 4.41
N VAL A 95 -2.24 0.90 3.60
CA VAL A 95 -1.23 1.32 2.62
C VAL A 95 0.06 1.75 3.29
N HIS A 96 -0.03 2.50 4.38
CA HIS A 96 1.17 2.96 5.08
C HIS A 96 1.89 1.85 5.84
N LEU A 97 1.20 0.83 6.34
CA LEU A 97 1.84 -0.37 6.89
C LEU A 97 2.63 -1.12 5.82
N VAL A 98 2.02 -1.39 4.66
CA VAL A 98 2.71 -2.02 3.51
C VAL A 98 3.95 -1.21 3.12
N GLY A 99 3.77 0.11 2.91
CA GLY A 99 4.87 0.98 2.53
C GLY A 99 5.96 1.12 3.59
N ALA A 100 5.62 1.09 4.88
CA ALA A 100 6.61 1.14 5.98
C ALA A 100 7.42 -0.16 6.06
N MET A 101 6.77 -1.32 5.84
CA MET A 101 7.47 -2.61 5.75
C MET A 101 8.42 -2.65 4.55
N MET A 102 8.04 -2.02 3.44
CA MET A 102 8.89 -1.77 2.26
C MET A 102 9.90 -0.63 2.44
N ARG A 103 10.04 -0.07 3.64
CA ARG A 103 10.99 1.01 3.98
C ARG A 103 10.76 2.34 3.23
N SER A 104 9.53 2.60 2.80
CA SER A 104 9.15 3.92 2.30
C SER A 104 9.21 4.95 3.43
N LYS A 105 10.18 5.86 3.38
CA LYS A 105 10.38 6.92 4.39
C LYS A 105 9.12 7.75 4.66
N ARG A 106 8.27 7.93 3.64
CA ARG A 106 6.98 8.62 3.76
C ARG A 106 6.00 7.83 4.63
N SER A 107 5.89 6.52 4.45
CA SER A 107 5.01 5.67 5.24
C SER A 107 5.50 5.47 6.67
N CYS A 108 6.81 5.32 6.86
CA CYS A 108 7.42 5.23 8.18
C CYS A 108 7.02 6.38 9.12
N ASN A 109 6.90 7.59 8.55
CA ASN A 109 6.55 8.82 9.26
C ASN A 109 5.05 9.15 9.21
N ALA A 110 4.21 8.32 8.59
CA ALA A 110 2.76 8.53 8.57
C ALA A 110 2.20 8.34 9.99
N ARG A 111 1.16 9.10 10.35
CA ARG A 111 0.51 8.97 11.66
C ARG A 111 -0.28 7.67 11.70
N HIS A 112 -0.22 6.95 12.81
CA HIS A 112 -1.15 5.86 13.08
C HIS A 112 -2.52 6.47 13.44
N LEU A 113 -3.59 5.95 12.86
CA LEU A 113 -4.93 6.55 12.96
C LEU A 113 -5.98 5.62 13.60
N THR A 114 -5.74 4.31 13.66
CA THR A 114 -6.80 3.34 13.98
C THR A 114 -6.42 2.44 15.16
N ASP A 115 -7.18 2.49 16.26
CA ASP A 115 -6.96 1.61 17.42
C ASP A 115 -7.72 0.27 17.33
N ALA A 116 -8.81 0.21 16.54
CA ALA A 116 -9.68 -0.97 16.44
C ALA A 116 -9.26 -1.89 15.27
N ARG A 117 -9.08 -3.20 15.55
CA ARG A 117 -8.67 -4.24 14.57
C ARG A 117 -7.35 -3.99 13.83
N ALA A 118 -6.47 -3.18 14.40
CA ALA A 118 -5.13 -2.95 13.85
C ALA A 118 -4.31 -4.25 13.68
N GLY A 119 -4.62 -5.31 14.44
CA GLY A 119 -4.03 -6.65 14.27
C GLY A 119 -4.30 -7.28 12.91
N ASP A 120 -5.55 -7.23 12.44
CA ASP A 120 -5.96 -7.84 11.18
C ASP A 120 -5.40 -7.04 9.99
N ILE A 121 -5.50 -5.71 10.08
CA ILE A 121 -4.95 -4.77 9.07
C ILE A 121 -3.45 -4.96 8.94
N PHE A 122 -2.75 -5.09 10.06
CA PHE A 122 -1.34 -5.41 10.07
C PHE A 122 -1.05 -6.77 9.42
N ALA A 123 -1.79 -7.82 9.76
CA ALA A 123 -1.54 -9.16 9.23
C ALA A 123 -1.73 -9.20 7.70
N ASN A 124 -2.81 -8.60 7.19
CA ASN A 124 -3.00 -8.44 5.75
C ASN A 124 -1.84 -7.65 5.12
N SER A 125 -1.51 -6.48 5.69
CA SER A 125 -0.42 -5.62 5.18
C SER A 125 0.91 -6.37 5.12
N ALA A 126 1.20 -7.21 6.11
CA ALA A 126 2.42 -8.00 6.17
C ALA A 126 2.50 -9.07 5.09
N CYS A 127 1.39 -9.72 4.75
CA CYS A 127 1.34 -10.68 3.64
C CYS A 127 1.67 -10.00 2.32
N LEU A 128 1.01 -8.88 2.00
CA LEU A 128 1.27 -8.14 0.76
C LEU A 128 2.72 -7.64 0.71
N ALA A 129 3.22 -7.06 1.81
CA ALA A 129 4.59 -6.58 1.88
C ALA A 129 5.62 -7.72 1.71
N TYR A 130 5.37 -8.89 2.30
CA TYR A 130 6.21 -10.07 2.14
C TYR A 130 6.27 -10.55 0.69
N VAL A 131 5.10 -10.72 0.05
CA VAL A 131 5.04 -11.17 -1.35
C VAL A 131 5.76 -10.22 -2.26
N TYR A 132 5.50 -8.92 -2.11
CA TYR A 132 6.15 -7.93 -2.94
C TYR A 132 7.67 -7.86 -2.75
N ALA A 133 8.15 -7.99 -1.50
CA ALA A 133 9.57 -7.90 -1.20
C ALA A 133 10.36 -9.17 -1.58
N ASN A 134 9.75 -10.34 -1.54
CA ASN A 134 10.47 -11.62 -1.65
C ASN A 134 10.17 -12.40 -2.93
N VAL A 135 9.03 -12.16 -3.59
CA VAL A 135 8.66 -12.90 -4.81
C VAL A 135 9.05 -12.11 -6.04
N VAL A 136 10.30 -12.29 -6.47
CA VAL A 136 10.82 -11.64 -7.67
C VAL A 136 10.59 -12.54 -8.88
N SER A 137 9.99 -11.97 -9.94
CA SER A 137 9.89 -12.62 -11.24
C SER A 137 11.00 -12.08 -12.13
N PHE A 138 12.11 -12.80 -12.22
CA PHE A 138 13.15 -12.52 -13.20
C PHE A 138 12.93 -13.40 -14.43
N GLY A 139 12.61 -12.77 -15.55
CA GLY A 139 12.62 -13.41 -16.87
C GLY A 139 13.79 -12.90 -17.69
N LYS A 140 14.34 -13.74 -18.55
CA LYS A 140 15.30 -13.28 -19.57
C LYS A 140 14.51 -12.45 -20.59
N VAL A 141 14.78 -11.14 -20.66
CA VAL A 141 14.03 -10.22 -21.54
C VAL A 141 14.67 -10.07 -22.93
N TYR A 142 15.96 -10.36 -23.05
CA TYR A 142 16.71 -10.20 -24.30
C TYR A 142 17.54 -11.45 -24.63
N THR A 143 17.59 -11.78 -25.90
CA THR A 143 18.59 -12.69 -26.49
C THR A 143 19.74 -11.89 -27.08
N ALA A 144 20.90 -12.53 -27.31
CA ALA A 144 22.04 -11.88 -27.96
C ALA A 144 21.74 -11.43 -29.40
N GLU A 145 20.68 -12.00 -30.00
CA GLU A 145 20.23 -11.75 -31.37
C GLU A 145 19.16 -10.62 -31.43
N GLY A 146 18.73 -10.11 -30.26
CA GLY A 146 17.78 -9.00 -30.18
C GLY A 146 16.31 -9.39 -30.40
N GLU A 147 16.03 -10.68 -30.55
CA GLU A 147 14.67 -11.18 -30.66
C GLU A 147 14.05 -11.36 -29.26
N PRO A 148 12.80 -10.92 -29.05
CA PRO A 148 12.08 -11.19 -27.81
C PRO A 148 11.89 -12.71 -27.67
N LEU A 149 12.18 -13.25 -26.49
CA LEU A 149 11.88 -14.65 -26.19
C LEU A 149 10.35 -14.81 -26.17
N GLU A 150 9.85 -15.81 -26.90
CA GLU A 150 8.49 -16.30 -26.65
C GLU A 150 8.43 -16.75 -25.18
N GLU A 151 7.37 -16.36 -24.47
CA GLU A 151 7.17 -16.81 -23.09
C GLU A 151 7.02 -18.33 -23.14
N ASP A 152 8.08 -19.06 -22.80
CA ASP A 152 7.98 -20.48 -22.50
C ASP A 152 6.93 -20.60 -21.39
N GLN A 153 5.79 -21.21 -21.71
CA GLN A 153 4.77 -21.56 -20.73
C GLN A 153 5.46 -22.51 -19.74
N ASP A 154 5.68 -22.02 -18.53
CA ASP A 154 6.55 -22.63 -17.51
C ASP A 154 6.40 -24.16 -17.45
N GLU A 155 7.54 -24.86 -17.51
CA GLU A 155 7.64 -26.27 -17.18
C GLU A 155 7.06 -26.50 -15.77
N GLU A 156 6.17 -27.49 -15.64
CA GLU A 156 5.63 -27.93 -14.35
C GLU A 156 6.78 -28.37 -13.43
N VAL A 157 7.19 -27.47 -12.53
CA VAL A 157 8.14 -27.81 -11.47
C VAL A 157 7.41 -28.69 -10.47
N ASN A 158 7.66 -30.00 -10.56
CA ASN A 158 7.20 -31.00 -9.62
C ASN A 158 7.86 -30.79 -8.25
N ASN A 159 7.17 -30.14 -7.31
CA ASN A 159 7.67 -29.88 -5.97
C ASN A 159 6.79 -30.57 -4.92
N GLN A 160 7.43 -31.36 -4.07
CA GLN A 160 6.83 -32.14 -2.99
C GLN A 160 6.45 -31.29 -1.75
N ASP A 161 6.48 -29.96 -1.83
CA ASP A 161 6.21 -29.04 -0.72
C ASP A 161 5.16 -27.98 -1.11
N GLU A 162 3.88 -28.38 -1.18
CA GLU A 162 2.74 -27.50 -1.53
C GLU A 162 2.69 -26.19 -0.72
N LEU A 163 3.16 -26.21 0.54
CA LEU A 163 3.17 -25.04 1.41
C LEU A 163 4.28 -24.04 1.05
N GLU A 164 5.43 -24.50 0.57
CA GLU A 164 6.51 -23.60 0.16
C GLU A 164 6.19 -22.93 -1.17
N ASP A 165 5.54 -23.64 -2.08
CA ASP A 165 5.10 -23.11 -3.37
C ASP A 165 3.95 -22.11 -3.19
N ALA A 166 3.00 -22.35 -2.27
CA ALA A 166 1.96 -21.37 -1.93
C ALA A 166 2.53 -20.05 -1.40
N LEU A 167 3.65 -20.08 -0.66
CA LEU A 167 4.35 -18.88 -0.17
C LEU A 167 5.16 -18.15 -1.28
N ARG A 168 5.33 -18.78 -2.44
CA ARG A 168 5.91 -18.17 -3.65
C ARG A 168 4.84 -17.66 -4.61
N SER A 169 3.59 -18.09 -4.47
CA SER A 169 2.49 -17.60 -5.29
C SER A 169 2.30 -16.09 -5.13
N LYS A 170 2.07 -15.41 -6.24
CA LYS A 170 1.64 -13.99 -6.29
C LYS A 170 0.13 -13.85 -6.27
N ASP A 171 -0.63 -14.95 -6.30
CA ASP A 171 -2.09 -14.92 -6.31
C ASP A 171 -2.64 -14.65 -4.89
N PRO A 172 -3.41 -13.57 -4.68
CA PRO A 172 -4.06 -13.30 -3.41
C PRO A 172 -4.98 -14.44 -2.92
N VAL A 173 -5.57 -15.22 -3.84
CA VAL A 173 -6.51 -16.31 -3.50
C VAL A 173 -5.81 -17.43 -2.75
N ASP A 174 -4.63 -17.84 -3.21
CA ASP A 174 -3.81 -18.87 -2.56
C ASP A 174 -3.46 -18.47 -1.12
N TRP A 175 -3.13 -17.18 -0.94
CA TRP A 175 -2.80 -16.62 0.36
C TRP A 175 -3.99 -16.59 1.31
N ILE A 176 -5.18 -16.21 0.84
CA ILE A 176 -6.41 -16.30 1.64
C ILE A 176 -6.66 -17.75 2.06
N PHE A 177 -6.55 -18.71 1.13
CA PHE A 177 -6.79 -20.12 1.42
C PHE A 177 -5.80 -20.66 2.44
N MET A 178 -4.52 -20.33 2.29
CA MET A 178 -3.46 -20.70 3.24
C MET A 178 -3.74 -20.13 4.63
N ILE A 179 -4.06 -18.82 4.75
CA ILE A 179 -4.32 -18.17 6.04
C ILE A 179 -5.57 -18.75 6.71
N LYS A 180 -6.62 -19.04 5.93
CA LYS A 180 -7.82 -19.69 6.45
C LYS A 180 -7.52 -21.11 6.96
N SER A 181 -6.68 -21.85 6.24
CA SER A 181 -6.26 -23.21 6.61
C SER A 181 -5.38 -23.22 7.86
N SER A 182 -4.59 -22.16 8.10
CA SER A 182 -3.81 -21.95 9.32
C SER A 182 -4.59 -21.30 10.47
N LYS A 183 -5.93 -21.27 10.40
CA LYS A 183 -6.82 -20.66 11.42
C LYS A 183 -6.52 -19.18 11.69
N GLY A 184 -6.04 -18.46 10.68
CA GLY A 184 -5.71 -17.04 10.78
C GLY A 184 -4.28 -16.75 11.28
N GLU A 185 -3.43 -17.76 11.45
CA GLU A 185 -2.04 -17.54 11.83
C GLU A 185 -1.17 -17.21 10.61
N LEU A 186 -0.35 -16.16 10.75
CA LEU A 186 0.63 -15.78 9.72
C LEU A 186 1.71 -16.86 9.56
N PRO A 187 2.14 -17.16 8.32
CA PRO A 187 3.24 -18.08 8.07
C PRO A 187 4.54 -17.65 8.76
N LYS A 188 5.35 -18.63 9.21
CA LYS A 188 6.62 -18.36 9.91
C LYS A 188 7.58 -17.47 9.11
N LYS A 189 7.63 -17.64 7.78
CA LYS A 189 8.46 -16.81 6.89
C LYS A 189 8.02 -15.34 6.91
N VAL A 190 6.72 -15.08 6.94
CA VAL A 190 6.16 -13.72 7.06
C VAL A 190 6.49 -13.12 8.43
N LYS A 191 6.34 -13.88 9.52
CA LYS A 191 6.72 -13.42 10.87
C LYS A 191 8.20 -13.07 10.96
N ALA A 192 9.08 -13.89 10.38
CA ALA A 192 10.52 -13.63 10.33
C ALA A 192 10.86 -12.36 9.53
N PHE A 193 10.18 -12.15 8.40
CA PHE A 193 10.31 -10.92 7.60
C PHE A 193 9.93 -9.68 8.41
N ILE A 194 8.77 -9.70 9.10
CA ILE A 194 8.32 -8.61 9.97
C ILE A 194 9.33 -8.34 11.09
N ALA A 195 9.87 -9.40 11.72
CA ALA A 195 10.86 -9.23 12.78
C ALA A 195 12.15 -8.56 12.27
N GLY A 196 12.61 -8.91 11.07
CA GLY A 196 13.74 -8.25 10.41
C GLY A 196 13.46 -6.78 10.09
N VAL A 197 12.26 -6.51 9.60
CA VAL A 197 11.72 -5.16 9.36
C VAL A 197 11.73 -4.33 10.65
N ALA A 198 11.17 -4.84 11.75
CA ALA A 198 11.10 -4.12 13.03
C ALA A 198 12.49 -3.84 13.63
N LYS A 199 13.43 -4.78 13.50
CA LYS A 199 14.82 -4.61 13.99
C LYS A 199 15.54 -3.42 13.36
N ASN A 200 15.22 -3.09 12.11
CA ASN A 200 15.85 -2.01 11.36
C ASN A 200 15.21 -0.63 11.63
N ILE A 201 14.23 -0.53 12.53
CA ILE A 201 13.59 0.74 12.89
C ILE A 201 14.40 1.46 13.98
N HIS A 202 14.97 2.60 13.59
CA HIS A 202 15.74 3.49 14.47
C HIS A 202 14.94 4.76 14.78
N ASP A 203 14.86 5.10 16.06
CA ASP A 203 14.25 6.34 16.60
C ASP A 203 12.94 6.77 15.91
N PRO A 204 11.89 5.92 15.94
CA PRO A 204 10.63 6.26 15.33
C PRO A 204 9.94 7.40 16.09
N ARG A 205 9.28 8.29 15.35
CA ARG A 205 8.50 9.39 15.94
C ARG A 205 7.26 8.83 16.64
N GLU A 206 6.94 9.36 17.81
CA GLU A 206 5.77 8.93 18.56
C GLU A 206 4.48 9.08 17.74
N GLY A 207 3.61 8.07 17.82
CA GLY A 207 2.33 8.06 17.10
C GLY A 207 2.44 7.85 15.58
N THR A 208 3.59 7.46 15.05
CA THR A 208 3.73 7.04 13.65
C THR A 208 3.61 5.54 13.45
N ILE A 209 3.44 5.12 12.19
CA ILE A 209 3.41 3.70 11.80
C ILE A 209 4.69 2.97 12.24
N ASP A 210 5.89 3.55 12.08
CA ASP A 210 7.12 2.89 12.53
C ASP A 210 7.19 2.73 14.06
N HIS A 211 6.68 3.71 14.82
CA HIS A 211 6.59 3.59 16.29
C HIS A 211 5.68 2.42 16.67
N TYR A 212 4.58 2.26 15.92
CA TYR A 212 3.65 1.15 16.09
C TYR A 212 4.23 -0.21 15.70
N LEU A 213 4.94 -0.30 14.57
CA LEU A 213 5.61 -1.53 14.10
C LEU A 213 6.66 -2.05 15.07
N LYS A 214 7.29 -1.16 15.84
CA LYS A 214 8.27 -1.51 16.87
C LYS A 214 7.63 -1.96 18.19
N SER A 215 6.31 -1.80 18.34
CA SER A 215 5.58 -2.18 19.55
C SER A 215 5.57 -3.71 19.75
N PRO A 216 5.69 -4.20 21.00
CA PRO A 216 5.65 -5.63 21.32
C PRO A 216 4.41 -6.36 20.80
N ILE A 217 3.30 -5.65 20.62
CA ILE A 217 2.02 -6.22 20.15
C ILE A 217 2.20 -6.93 18.79
N TYR A 218 3.12 -6.44 17.96
CA TYR A 218 3.31 -6.86 16.57
C TYR A 218 4.55 -7.73 16.34
N THR A 219 5.52 -7.68 17.26
CA THR A 219 6.73 -8.50 17.19
C THR A 219 6.64 -9.81 17.98
N SER A 220 5.61 -9.97 18.83
CA SER A 220 5.50 -11.10 19.78
C SER A 220 4.43 -12.14 19.42
N ARG A 221 3.78 -12.04 18.26
CA ARG A 221 2.70 -12.97 17.83
C ARG A 221 3.09 -13.82 16.64
#